data_AF-G8RHL3-F1
#
_entry.id   AF-G8RHL3-F1
#
_cell.length_a   1.000
_cell.length_b   1.000
_cell.length_c   1.000
_cell.angle_alpha   90.00
_cell.angle_beta   90.00
_cell.angle_gamma   90.00
#
_symmetry.space_group_name_H-M   'P 1'
#
loop_
_entity.id
_entity.type
_entity.pdbx_description
1 polymer ?
#
loop_
_entity_poly.entity_id
_entity_poly.type
_entity_poly.pdbx_seq_one_letter_code
_entity_poly.pdbx_strand_id
1 'polypeptide(L)'
;MDEETDTAAGPRRRRDRLPRNRQRERVLRMVREHGGAIDAVELASRMKLHVTTVRFHLDALCDEGAIERTRVNRDGVGRPRTGYRAVEERLDYRILAEILAMELGETAETRARRAQRAGVQWAERIAAAQPEAVVGQDGTEAAEAGDALARGAALATEVFDRMGFDAELAAGSEPSASLSADSEQVLGRERVIRLHACPVRDLARAHPEVGCGLHLGLLQGLVDRAAAAGGSADREVAAVSARLEPFVEPELCIARLAAREDPPVIEVRPRRKRRK
;
A
#
# COMPACT_ATOMS: atom_id res chain seq x y z
N MET A 1 44.09 -3.98 38.57
CA MET A 1 43.54 -2.62 38.75
C MET A 1 43.64 -1.93 37.40
N ASP A 2 42.98 -2.41 36.35
CA ASP A 2 41.52 -2.56 36.15
C ASP A 2 40.81 -1.21 36.34
N GLU A 3 40.64 -0.48 35.24
CA GLU A 3 39.41 0.30 35.04
C GLU A 3 39.13 0.40 33.54
N GLU A 4 38.42 -0.64 33.10
CA GLU A 4 37.74 -0.81 31.83
C GLU A 4 36.45 0.03 31.89
N THR A 5 36.35 1.10 31.11
CA THR A 5 35.03 1.73 30.83
C THR A 5 34.61 1.37 29.42
N ASP A 6 33.92 0.24 29.36
CA ASP A 6 32.96 -0.15 28.36
C ASP A 6 31.93 0.99 28.13
N THR A 7 31.77 1.42 26.89
CA THR A 7 30.54 2.12 26.47
C THR A 7 30.13 1.56 25.11
N ALA A 8 29.65 0.32 25.13
CA ALA A 8 28.88 -0.30 24.07
C ALA A 8 27.63 0.54 23.72
N ALA A 9 27.75 1.38 22.70
CA ALA A 9 26.61 2.03 22.06
C ALA A 9 25.86 1.00 21.20
N GLY A 10 24.85 0.35 21.79
CA GLY A 10 23.97 -0.56 21.07
C GLY A 10 23.24 0.11 19.89
N PRO A 11 22.84 -0.67 18.86
CA PRO A 11 22.18 -0.13 17.68
C PRO A 11 20.82 0.45 18.07
N ARG A 12 20.68 1.77 17.93
CA ARG A 12 19.40 2.47 18.13
C ARG A 12 18.39 1.92 17.12
N ARG A 13 17.49 1.07 17.59
CA ARG A 13 16.33 0.56 16.83
C ARG A 13 15.64 1.74 16.14
N ARG A 14 15.70 1.76 14.81
CA ARG A 14 14.86 2.59 13.95
C ARG A 14 13.41 2.29 14.33
N ARG A 15 12.78 3.21 15.06
CA ARG A 15 11.34 3.21 15.23
C ARG A 15 10.74 3.79 13.96
N ASP A 16 10.12 2.91 13.19
CA ASP A 16 9.34 3.23 12.02
C ASP A 16 8.22 4.23 12.34
N ARG A 17 8.17 5.25 11.48
CA ARG A 17 7.02 6.09 11.06
C ARG A 17 5.97 6.39 12.13
N LEU A 18 6.17 7.52 12.81
CA LEU A 18 5.11 8.25 13.50
C LEU A 18 4.47 9.31 12.57
N PRO A 19 3.22 9.74 12.84
CA PRO A 19 2.39 10.49 11.90
C PRO A 19 3.07 11.78 11.44
N ARG A 20 3.02 12.05 10.12
CA ARG A 20 3.48 13.32 9.56
C ARG A 20 2.60 14.46 10.11
N ASN A 21 3.11 15.15 11.13
CA ASN A 21 2.48 16.34 11.66
C ASN A 21 2.45 17.40 10.55
N ARG A 22 1.26 17.88 10.15
CA ARG A 22 1.06 18.91 9.11
C ARG A 22 1.97 20.14 9.29
N GLN A 23 2.29 20.50 10.54
CA GLN A 23 3.23 21.59 10.84
C GLN A 23 4.68 21.23 10.50
N ARG A 24 5.11 19.98 10.76
CA ARG A 24 6.45 19.49 10.42
C ARG A 24 6.68 19.44 8.91
N GLU A 25 5.68 19.03 8.14
CA GLU A 25 5.73 19.08 6.67
C GLU A 25 5.83 20.53 6.16
N ARG A 26 5.08 21.45 6.77
CA ARG A 26 5.13 22.87 6.42
C ARG A 26 6.49 23.50 6.72
N VAL A 27 7.13 23.13 7.85
CA VAL A 27 8.52 23.52 8.18
C VAL A 27 9.48 22.99 7.13
N LEU A 28 9.42 21.69 6.80
CA LEU A 28 10.31 21.06 5.81
C LEU A 28 10.17 21.71 4.43
N ARG A 29 8.94 21.99 3.99
CA ARG A 29 8.68 22.65 2.72
C ARG A 29 9.30 24.05 2.65
N MET A 30 9.16 24.86 3.70
CA MET A 30 9.76 26.19 3.77
C MET A 30 11.29 26.15 3.73
N VAL A 31 11.91 25.16 4.40
CA VAL A 31 13.38 24.98 4.35
C VAL A 31 13.84 24.60 2.93
N ARG A 32 13.09 23.75 2.21
CA ARG A 32 13.37 23.38 0.81
C ARG A 32 13.20 24.56 -0.15
N GLU A 33 12.10 25.30 -0.03
CA GLU A 33 11.79 26.46 -0.89
C GLU A 33 12.80 27.61 -0.73
N HIS A 34 13.50 27.68 0.41
CA HIS A 34 14.52 28.71 0.64
C HIS A 34 15.80 28.51 -0.21
N GLY A 35 16.09 27.28 -0.67
CA GLY A 35 17.25 27.00 -1.54
C GLY A 35 18.64 27.18 -0.89
N GLY A 36 18.68 27.44 0.42
CA GLY A 36 19.90 27.71 1.18
C GLY A 36 19.70 27.46 2.67
N ALA A 37 20.66 27.86 3.50
CA ALA A 37 20.56 27.71 4.95
C ALA A 37 19.67 28.80 5.57
N ILE A 38 18.53 28.41 6.14
CA ILE A 38 17.58 29.32 6.81
C ILE A 38 17.74 29.26 8.33
N ASP A 39 17.66 30.40 9.01
CA ASP A 39 17.70 30.44 10.49
C ASP A 39 16.31 30.19 11.12
N ALA A 40 16.28 29.65 12.34
CA ALA A 40 15.03 29.30 13.02
C ALA A 40 14.13 30.52 13.35
N VAL A 41 14.70 31.71 13.51
CA VAL A 41 13.97 32.95 13.83
C VAL A 41 13.28 33.49 12.57
N GLU A 42 14.00 33.46 11.44
CA GLU A 42 13.46 33.80 10.13
C GLU A 42 12.32 32.85 9.76
N LEU A 43 12.52 31.54 9.98
CA LEU A 43 11.50 30.54 9.70
C LEU A 43 10.25 30.71 10.59
N ALA A 44 10.44 30.98 11.88
CA ALA A 44 9.35 31.28 12.81
C ALA A 44 8.55 32.53 12.40
N SER A 45 9.24 33.59 11.97
CA SER A 45 8.61 34.82 11.50
C SER A 45 7.76 34.58 10.25
N ARG A 46 8.28 33.84 9.26
CA ARG A 46 7.55 33.51 8.03
C ARG A 46 6.35 32.59 8.31
N MET A 47 6.47 31.68 9.26
CA MET A 47 5.40 30.74 9.60
C MET A 47 4.34 31.31 10.56
N LYS A 48 4.60 32.48 11.15
CA LYS A 48 3.80 33.07 12.24
C LYS A 48 3.64 32.11 13.43
N LEU A 49 4.73 31.43 13.78
CA LEU A 49 4.80 30.49 14.90
C LEU A 49 5.86 30.94 15.91
N HIS A 50 5.77 30.44 17.13
CA HIS A 50 6.81 30.69 18.13
C HIS A 50 8.10 29.94 17.77
N VAL A 51 9.27 30.59 17.99
CA VAL A 51 10.58 30.03 17.63
C VAL A 51 10.87 28.68 18.29
N THR A 52 10.39 28.47 19.51
CA THR A 52 10.55 27.18 20.21
C THR A 52 9.82 26.04 19.51
N THR A 53 8.62 26.29 18.98
CA THR A 53 7.85 25.28 18.23
C THR A 53 8.55 24.94 16.91
N VAL A 54 9.08 25.95 16.22
CA VAL A 54 9.84 25.72 14.99
C VAL A 54 11.12 24.96 15.26
N ARG A 55 11.87 25.28 16.33
CA ARG A 55 13.06 24.52 16.74
C ARG A 55 12.74 23.06 17.04
N PHE A 56 11.66 22.79 17.77
CA PHE A 56 11.21 21.42 18.03
C PHE A 56 10.99 20.62 16.74
N HIS A 57 10.35 21.23 15.73
CA HIS A 57 10.16 20.58 14.43
C HIS A 57 11.46 20.44 13.63
N LEU A 58 12.33 21.45 13.65
CA LEU A 58 13.63 21.41 12.99
C LEU A 58 14.52 20.31 13.59
N ASP A 59 14.54 20.19 14.91
CA ASP A 59 15.32 19.16 15.60
C ASP A 59 14.82 17.76 15.24
N ALA A 60 13.49 17.55 15.21
CA ALA A 60 12.92 16.28 14.77
C ALA A 60 13.24 15.97 13.30
N LEU A 61 13.22 16.98 12.42
CA LEU A 61 13.61 16.82 11.01
C LEU A 61 15.11 16.54 10.85
N CYS A 62 15.97 17.08 11.74
CA CYS A 62 17.38 16.72 11.80
C CYS A 62 17.57 15.27 12.24
N ASP A 63 16.86 14.82 13.27
CA ASP A 63 16.91 13.44 13.76
C ASP A 63 16.41 12.45 12.69
N GLU A 64 15.43 12.88 11.89
CA GLU A 64 14.94 12.15 10.72
C GLU A 64 15.89 12.22 9.51
N GLY A 65 16.95 13.03 9.57
CA GLY A 65 17.90 13.29 8.47
C GLY A 65 17.28 13.97 7.24
N ALA A 66 16.15 14.64 7.40
CA ALA A 66 15.47 15.38 6.31
C ALA A 66 16.10 16.76 6.07
N ILE A 67 16.72 17.33 7.11
CA ILE A 67 17.47 18.60 7.06
C ILE A 67 18.75 18.45 7.88
N GLU A 68 19.76 19.25 7.59
CA GLU A 68 21.02 19.32 8.33
C GLU A 68 21.23 20.69 8.97
N ARG A 69 21.98 20.71 10.09
CA ARG A 69 22.40 21.96 10.75
C ARG A 69 23.69 22.44 10.10
N THR A 70 23.70 23.67 9.62
CA THR A 70 24.89 24.31 9.06
C THR A 70 25.17 25.65 9.75
N ARG A 71 26.38 26.18 9.58
CA ARG A 71 26.73 27.50 10.13
C ARG A 71 26.42 28.56 9.07
N VAL A 72 25.66 29.58 9.47
CA VAL A 72 25.37 30.74 8.63
C VAL A 72 26.18 31.91 9.15
N ASN A 73 27.10 32.40 8.31
CA ASN A 73 27.75 33.69 8.52
C ASN A 73 26.91 34.76 7.83
N ARG A 74 26.45 35.76 8.59
CA ARG A 74 25.97 37.02 8.02
C ARG A 74 27.13 38.02 8.06
N ASP A 75 27.18 38.92 7.09
CA ASP A 75 28.14 40.03 7.09
C ASP A 75 27.92 40.92 8.33
N GLY A 76 28.84 40.82 9.30
CA GLY A 76 28.80 41.57 10.57
C GLY A 76 29.57 40.92 11.72
N VAL A 77 29.81 41.68 12.80
CA VAL A 77 30.45 41.19 14.03
C VAL A 77 29.40 40.49 14.91
N GLY A 78 29.46 39.16 15.01
CA GLY A 78 28.56 38.36 15.85
C GLY A 78 28.86 36.86 15.79
N ARG A 79 28.43 36.11 16.82
CA ARG A 79 28.61 34.64 16.87
C ARG A 79 27.86 33.98 15.70
N PRO A 80 28.48 33.04 14.95
CA PRO A 80 27.83 32.32 13.87
C PRO A 80 26.50 31.71 14.33
N ARG A 81 25.45 31.88 13.52
CA ARG A 81 24.13 31.30 13.82
C ARG A 81 24.00 29.91 13.21
N THR A 82 23.22 29.07 13.87
CA THR A 82 22.79 27.78 13.29
C THR A 82 21.73 28.05 12.23
N GLY A 83 22.06 27.75 10.98
CA GLY A 83 21.09 27.61 9.91
C GLY A 83 20.73 26.15 9.70
N TYR A 84 19.62 25.95 9.01
CA TYR A 84 19.09 24.65 8.66
C TYR A 84 18.97 24.58 7.14
N ARG A 85 19.52 23.54 6.53
CA ARG A 85 19.45 23.31 5.10
C ARG A 85 18.77 21.99 4.82
N ALA A 86 17.93 21.90 3.79
CA ALA A 86 17.42 20.62 3.34
C ALA A 86 18.59 19.76 2.84
N VAL A 87 18.61 18.47 3.20
CA VAL A 87 19.54 17.53 2.59
C VAL A 87 19.08 17.34 1.14
N GLU A 88 19.81 17.91 0.18
CA GLU A 88 19.43 17.94 -1.24
C GLU A 88 19.48 16.55 -1.91
N GLU A 89 20.19 15.59 -1.33
CA GLU A 89 20.35 14.25 -1.92
C GLU A 89 19.94 13.15 -0.93
N ARG A 90 18.63 12.96 -0.79
CA ARG A 90 18.12 11.60 -0.62
C ARG A 90 17.84 11.07 -2.00
N LEU A 91 18.32 9.87 -2.31
CA LEU A 91 17.88 9.12 -3.49
C LEU A 91 16.36 9.25 -3.56
N ASP A 92 15.83 9.89 -4.59
CA ASP A 92 14.38 10.01 -4.75
C ASP A 92 13.89 8.60 -5.04
N TYR A 93 13.38 7.91 -4.01
CA TYR A 93 12.84 6.56 -4.11
C TYR A 93 11.76 6.47 -5.20
N ARG A 94 11.14 7.60 -5.57
CA ARG A 94 10.23 7.69 -6.71
C ARG A 94 10.96 7.43 -8.03
N ILE A 95 12.10 8.09 -8.28
CA ILE A 95 12.90 7.88 -9.50
C ILE A 95 13.40 6.44 -9.56
N LEU A 96 13.88 5.90 -8.43
CA LEU A 96 14.29 4.50 -8.36
C LEU A 96 13.12 3.55 -8.66
N ALA A 97 11.95 3.77 -8.06
CA ALA A 97 10.78 2.95 -8.28
C ALA A 97 10.28 3.03 -9.73
N GLU A 98 10.38 4.20 -10.37
CA GLU A 98 10.05 4.40 -11.77
C GLU A 98 11.00 3.64 -12.70
N ILE A 99 12.32 3.72 -12.46
CA ILE A 99 13.31 2.94 -13.22
C ILE A 99 13.01 1.45 -13.10
N LEU A 100 12.81 0.95 -11.88
CA LEU A 100 12.49 -0.47 -11.64
C LEU A 100 11.14 -0.87 -12.27
N ALA A 101 10.15 0.02 -12.28
CA ALA A 101 8.86 -0.20 -12.92
C ALA A 101 9.02 -0.41 -14.43
N MET A 102 9.84 0.41 -15.10
CA MET A 102 10.12 0.26 -16.52
C MET A 102 10.85 -1.06 -16.83
N GLU A 103 11.76 -1.50 -15.96
CA GLU A 103 12.49 -2.77 -16.10
C GLU A 103 11.59 -4.02 -15.98
N LEU A 104 10.35 -3.87 -15.49
CA LEU A 104 9.39 -4.98 -15.49
C LEU A 104 8.99 -5.40 -16.91
N GLY A 105 9.21 -4.58 -17.93
CA GLY A 105 9.07 -4.98 -19.32
C GLY A 105 8.76 -3.83 -20.26
N GLU A 106 8.96 -4.10 -21.55
CA GLU A 106 8.80 -3.12 -22.62
C GLU A 106 7.35 -2.66 -22.80
N THR A 107 6.39 -3.57 -22.61
CA THR A 107 4.96 -3.29 -22.78
C THR A 107 4.23 -3.16 -21.44
N ALA A 108 3.20 -2.30 -21.39
CA ALA A 108 2.35 -2.13 -20.22
C ALA A 108 1.70 -3.46 -19.77
N GLU A 109 1.30 -4.31 -20.71
CA GLU A 109 0.76 -5.65 -20.41
C GLU A 109 1.80 -6.55 -19.73
N THR A 110 3.04 -6.54 -20.20
CA THR A 110 4.13 -7.32 -19.58
C THR A 110 4.43 -6.80 -18.18
N ARG A 111 4.49 -5.47 -18.00
CA ARG A 111 4.66 -4.84 -16.70
C ARG A 111 3.53 -5.21 -15.74
N ALA A 112 2.27 -5.13 -16.18
CA ALA A 112 1.10 -5.53 -15.40
C ALA A 112 1.21 -6.98 -14.90
N ARG A 113 1.47 -7.92 -15.82
CA ARG A 113 1.58 -9.34 -15.50
C ARG A 113 2.70 -9.62 -14.50
N ARG A 114 3.88 -8.99 -14.68
CA ARG A 114 5.01 -9.18 -13.76
C ARG A 114 4.78 -8.52 -12.41
N ALA A 115 4.19 -7.32 -12.37
CA ALA A 115 3.81 -6.64 -11.14
C ALA A 115 2.76 -7.44 -10.35
N GLN A 116 1.73 -7.97 -11.02
CA GLN A 116 0.74 -8.83 -10.40
C GLN A 116 1.37 -10.09 -9.82
N ARG A 117 2.26 -10.76 -10.57
CA ARG A 117 3.01 -11.91 -10.08
C ARG A 117 3.88 -11.56 -8.86
N ALA A 118 4.48 -10.37 -8.81
CA ALA A 118 5.22 -9.89 -7.65
C ALA A 118 4.30 -9.64 -6.44
N GLY A 119 3.09 -9.13 -6.68
CA GLY A 119 2.07 -8.94 -5.65
C GLY A 119 1.63 -10.26 -5.01
N VAL A 120 1.39 -11.30 -5.82
CA VAL A 120 1.06 -12.66 -5.33
C VAL A 120 2.18 -13.20 -4.45
N GLN A 121 3.43 -13.13 -4.90
CA GLN A 121 4.60 -13.55 -4.11
C GLN A 121 4.76 -12.76 -2.81
N TRP A 122 4.36 -11.48 -2.82
CA TRP A 122 4.39 -10.67 -1.62
C TRP A 122 3.32 -11.11 -0.61
N ALA A 123 2.12 -11.46 -1.07
CA ALA A 123 1.07 -12.05 -0.24
C ALA A 123 1.55 -13.31 0.48
N GLU A 124 2.24 -14.20 -0.25
CA GLU A 124 2.84 -15.43 0.30
C GLU A 124 3.82 -15.14 1.44
N ARG A 125 4.68 -14.11 1.28
CA ARG A 125 5.64 -13.70 2.32
C ARG A 125 4.95 -13.14 3.55
N ILE A 126 3.88 -12.37 3.38
CA ILE A 126 3.09 -11.83 4.50
C ILE A 126 2.46 -12.98 5.28
N ALA A 127 1.88 -13.96 4.57
CA ALA A 127 1.30 -15.15 5.18
C ALA A 127 2.36 -16.01 5.91
N ALA A 128 3.56 -16.15 5.35
CA ALA A 128 4.66 -16.87 6.00
C ALA A 128 5.13 -16.20 7.31
N ALA A 129 4.97 -14.89 7.43
CA ALA A 129 5.35 -14.13 8.62
C ALA A 129 4.25 -14.11 9.72
N GLN A 130 3.06 -14.67 9.47
CA GLN A 130 1.91 -14.66 10.39
C GLN A 130 1.25 -16.06 10.43
N PRO A 131 1.77 -17.00 11.24
CA PRO A 131 1.32 -18.41 11.21
C PRO A 131 -0.03 -18.70 11.87
N GLU A 132 -0.64 -17.76 12.60
CA GLU A 132 -1.68 -18.10 13.60
C GLU A 132 -3.05 -17.52 13.27
N ALA A 133 -3.91 -18.34 12.65
CA ALA A 133 -5.37 -18.40 12.89
C ALA A 133 -5.99 -19.52 12.02
N VAL A 134 -6.06 -20.74 12.55
CA VAL A 134 -6.78 -21.88 11.93
C VAL A 134 -7.62 -22.58 12.99
N VAL A 135 -8.94 -22.41 12.93
CA VAL A 135 -10.04 -23.32 13.35
C VAL A 135 -11.28 -22.76 12.61
N GLY A 136 -12.11 -23.42 11.80
CA GLY A 136 -12.56 -24.79 11.66
C GLY A 136 -14.09 -24.77 11.76
N GLN A 137 -14.83 -25.14 10.69
CA GLN A 137 -16.06 -25.98 10.74
C GLN A 137 -16.76 -26.12 9.38
N ASP A 138 -17.19 -27.36 9.12
CA ASP A 138 -17.86 -27.89 7.94
C ASP A 138 -19.11 -27.09 7.53
N GLY A 139 -19.25 -26.81 6.24
CA GLY A 139 -20.45 -26.22 5.68
C GLY A 139 -20.66 -26.59 4.21
N THR A 140 -21.91 -26.67 3.78
CA THR A 140 -22.30 -26.83 2.37
C THR A 140 -21.48 -25.89 1.44
N GLU A 141 -21.10 -26.33 0.23
CA GLU A 141 -20.16 -25.64 -0.68
C GLU A 141 -20.44 -24.13 -0.89
N ALA A 142 -21.70 -23.71 -0.93
CA ALA A 142 -22.09 -22.28 -1.04
C ALA A 142 -21.93 -21.48 0.27
N ALA A 143 -22.01 -22.14 1.43
CA ALA A 143 -21.69 -21.56 2.73
C ALA A 143 -20.17 -21.46 2.91
N GLU A 144 -19.42 -22.49 2.51
CA GLU A 144 -17.95 -22.50 2.52
C GLU A 144 -17.33 -21.43 1.59
N ALA A 145 -17.83 -21.27 0.36
CA ALA A 145 -17.37 -20.22 -0.55
C ALA A 145 -17.70 -18.81 -0.01
N GLY A 146 -18.87 -18.65 0.63
CA GLY A 146 -19.26 -17.40 1.29
C GLY A 146 -18.37 -17.06 2.49
N ASP A 147 -17.93 -18.08 3.22
CA ASP A 147 -17.03 -17.97 4.37
C ASP A 147 -15.57 -17.71 3.93
N ALA A 148 -15.09 -18.40 2.89
CA ALA A 148 -13.78 -18.13 2.27
C ALA A 148 -13.69 -16.71 1.71
N LEU A 149 -14.73 -16.24 1.01
CA LEU A 149 -14.81 -14.86 0.53
C LEU A 149 -14.82 -13.86 1.69
N ALA A 150 -15.58 -14.12 2.76
CA ALA A 150 -15.64 -13.25 3.92
C ALA A 150 -14.29 -13.17 4.64
N ARG A 151 -13.62 -14.32 4.88
CA ARG A 151 -12.27 -14.38 5.44
C ARG A 151 -11.24 -13.66 4.57
N GLY A 152 -11.28 -13.90 3.27
CA GLY A 152 -10.38 -13.26 2.30
C GLY A 152 -10.55 -11.74 2.30
N ALA A 153 -11.80 -11.25 2.32
CA ALA A 153 -12.08 -9.83 2.40
C ALA A 153 -11.61 -9.19 3.71
N ALA A 154 -11.81 -9.87 4.84
CA ALA A 154 -11.34 -9.40 6.15
C ALA A 154 -9.80 -9.33 6.20
N LEU A 155 -9.11 -10.40 5.78
CA LEU A 155 -7.65 -10.45 5.73
C LEU A 155 -7.08 -9.38 4.80
N ALA A 156 -7.64 -9.23 3.60
CA ALA A 156 -7.22 -8.21 2.66
C ALA A 156 -7.39 -6.81 3.25
N THR A 157 -8.54 -6.53 3.88
CA THR A 157 -8.80 -5.22 4.51
C THR A 157 -7.76 -4.91 5.60
N GLU A 158 -7.49 -5.85 6.50
CA GLU A 158 -6.50 -5.66 7.57
C GLU A 158 -5.09 -5.40 7.01
N VAL A 159 -4.66 -6.21 6.04
CA VAL A 159 -3.31 -6.10 5.47
C VAL A 159 -3.13 -4.76 4.74
N PHE A 160 -4.12 -4.35 3.94
CA PHE A 160 -4.06 -3.08 3.21
C PHE A 160 -4.17 -1.88 4.15
N ASP A 161 -5.00 -1.93 5.19
CA ASP A 161 -5.08 -0.86 6.18
C ASP A 161 -3.73 -0.65 6.89
N ARG A 162 -3.09 -1.74 7.34
CA ARG A 162 -1.75 -1.70 7.96
C ARG A 162 -0.67 -1.16 7.05
N MET A 163 -0.80 -1.32 5.73
CA MET A 163 0.11 -0.75 4.74
C MET A 163 -0.13 0.75 4.49
N GLY A 164 -1.18 1.34 5.07
CA GLY A 164 -1.53 2.75 4.97
C GLY A 164 -2.45 3.08 3.82
N PHE A 165 -3.26 2.11 3.35
CA PHE A 165 -4.26 2.33 2.31
C PHE A 165 -5.60 2.86 2.84
N ASP A 166 -5.75 2.98 4.17
CA ASP A 166 -7.01 3.39 4.81
C ASP A 166 -8.17 2.55 4.28
N ALA A 167 -8.06 1.23 4.50
CA ALA A 167 -8.89 0.24 3.85
C ALA A 167 -10.17 -0.02 4.64
N GLU A 168 -11.31 0.09 3.97
CA GLU A 168 -12.63 -0.05 4.56
C GLU A 168 -13.42 -1.15 3.84
N LEU A 169 -13.83 -2.19 4.57
CA LEU A 169 -14.72 -3.22 4.06
C LEU A 169 -16.16 -2.67 4.03
N ALA A 170 -16.73 -2.55 2.82
CA ALA A 170 -18.11 -2.12 2.66
C ALA A 170 -19.09 -3.16 3.22
N ALA A 171 -20.19 -2.68 3.82
CA ALA A 171 -21.31 -3.55 4.18
C ALA A 171 -21.87 -4.24 2.92
N GLY A 172 -22.19 -5.53 3.02
CA GLY A 172 -22.55 -6.41 1.89
C GLY A 172 -23.87 -6.08 1.15
N SER A 173 -24.37 -4.84 1.24
CA SER A 173 -25.65 -4.39 0.68
C SER A 173 -25.52 -3.14 -0.19
N GLU A 174 -24.31 -2.65 -0.46
CA GLU A 174 -24.10 -1.54 -1.40
C GLU A 174 -24.27 -2.05 -2.84
N PRO A 175 -25.33 -1.66 -3.57
CA PRO A 175 -25.49 -2.05 -4.96
C PRO A 175 -24.39 -1.38 -5.78
N SER A 176 -23.57 -2.17 -6.46
CA SER A 176 -22.68 -1.63 -7.49
C SER A 176 -23.52 -0.89 -8.52
N ALA A 177 -23.31 0.42 -8.69
CA ALA A 177 -24.04 1.30 -9.59
C ALA A 177 -23.74 1.04 -11.09
N SER A 178 -23.58 -0.21 -11.48
CA SER A 178 -23.29 -0.65 -12.83
C SER A 178 -24.02 -1.96 -13.16
N LEU A 179 -25.35 -1.88 -13.29
CA LEU A 179 -26.11 -2.90 -14.01
C LEU A 179 -27.09 -2.23 -14.98
N SER A 180 -26.79 -2.37 -16.27
CA SER A 180 -27.78 -2.32 -17.34
C SER A 180 -28.88 -3.34 -17.06
N ALA A 181 -30.13 -2.97 -17.36
CA ALA A 181 -31.36 -3.61 -16.91
C ALA A 181 -31.65 -5.05 -17.41
N ASP A 182 -30.73 -5.70 -18.14
CA ASP A 182 -31.03 -6.94 -18.88
C ASP A 182 -30.18 -8.16 -18.47
N SER A 183 -29.54 -8.15 -17.30
CA SER A 183 -28.82 -9.33 -16.80
C SER A 183 -29.55 -9.92 -15.61
N GLU A 184 -30.10 -11.13 -15.76
CA GLU A 184 -30.57 -11.95 -14.65
C GLU A 184 -29.48 -11.96 -13.57
N GLN A 185 -29.78 -11.30 -12.46
CA GLN A 185 -28.90 -11.15 -11.32
C GLN A 185 -28.75 -12.51 -10.63
N VAL A 186 -27.84 -13.33 -11.15
CA VAL A 186 -27.15 -14.28 -10.30
C VAL A 186 -26.32 -13.41 -9.35
N LEU A 187 -26.89 -13.06 -8.20
CA LEU A 187 -26.20 -12.36 -7.11
C LEU A 187 -25.15 -13.30 -6.53
N GLY A 188 -24.04 -13.47 -7.26
CA GLY A 188 -22.82 -14.01 -6.74
C GLY A 188 -22.45 -13.21 -5.50
N ARG A 189 -22.05 -13.89 -4.42
CA ARG A 189 -21.64 -13.23 -3.18
C ARG A 189 -20.42 -12.35 -3.53
N GLU A 190 -20.60 -11.03 -3.52
CA GLU A 190 -19.53 -10.05 -3.71
C GLU A 190 -19.17 -9.41 -2.35
N ARG A 191 -17.91 -8.98 -2.22
CA ARG A 191 -17.43 -8.11 -1.15
C ARG A 191 -16.66 -6.96 -1.77
N VAL A 192 -16.86 -5.76 -1.25
CA VAL A 192 -16.22 -4.55 -1.75
C VAL A 192 -15.33 -3.96 -0.67
N ILE A 193 -14.09 -3.64 -1.01
CA ILE A 193 -13.13 -2.95 -0.15
C ILE A 193 -12.85 -1.58 -0.78
N ARG A 194 -13.07 -0.51 -0.04
CA ARG A 194 -12.72 0.85 -0.41
C ARG A 194 -11.32 1.15 0.12
N LEU A 195 -10.46 1.70 -0.74
CA LEU A 195 -9.09 2.10 -0.39
C LEU A 195 -9.02 3.62 -0.52
N HIS A 196 -9.04 4.32 0.61
CA HIS A 196 -9.13 5.80 0.67
C HIS A 196 -7.76 6.51 0.62
N ALA A 197 -6.68 5.74 0.63
CA ALA A 197 -5.33 6.25 0.47
C ALA A 197 -4.45 5.32 -0.38
N CYS A 198 -3.44 5.89 -1.04
CA CYS A 198 -2.41 5.12 -1.73
C CYS A 198 -1.02 5.63 -1.33
N PRO A 199 -0.24 4.88 -0.53
CA PRO A 199 1.11 5.26 -0.10
C PRO A 199 2.09 5.51 -1.25
N VAL A 200 1.81 4.96 -2.44
CA VAL A 200 2.61 5.05 -3.66
C VAL A 200 1.85 5.75 -4.81
N ARG A 201 0.91 6.65 -4.48
CA ARG A 201 -0.01 7.28 -5.43
C ARG A 201 0.67 7.87 -6.66
N ASP A 202 1.79 8.57 -6.48
CA ASP A 202 2.48 9.23 -7.59
C ASP A 202 3.01 8.21 -8.61
N LEU A 203 3.61 7.10 -8.12
CA LEU A 203 4.03 5.99 -8.96
C LEU A 203 2.82 5.30 -9.62
N ALA A 204 1.74 5.08 -8.86
CA ALA A 204 0.53 4.42 -9.38
C ALA A 204 -0.21 5.27 -10.41
N ARG A 205 -0.09 6.61 -10.38
CA ARG A 205 -0.63 7.50 -11.41
C ARG A 205 0.23 7.53 -12.67
N ALA A 206 1.56 7.48 -12.51
CA ALA A 206 2.49 7.46 -13.64
C ALA A 206 2.51 6.11 -14.36
N HIS A 207 2.48 5.01 -13.58
CA HIS A 207 2.58 3.62 -14.04
C HIS A 207 1.48 2.76 -13.39
N PRO A 208 0.20 2.98 -13.74
CA PRO A 208 -0.93 2.27 -13.13
C PRO A 208 -0.85 0.76 -13.31
N GLU A 209 -0.32 0.28 -14.42
CA GLU A 209 -0.10 -1.14 -14.68
C GLU A 209 0.85 -1.78 -13.66
N VAL A 210 1.81 -1.02 -13.12
CA VAL A 210 2.74 -1.52 -12.09
C VAL A 210 2.14 -1.37 -10.70
N GLY A 211 1.72 -0.16 -10.32
CA GLY A 211 1.19 0.10 -8.98
C GLY A 211 -0.11 -0.67 -8.72
N CYS A 212 -1.09 -0.54 -9.62
CA CYS A 212 -2.37 -1.23 -9.48
C CYS A 212 -2.25 -2.73 -9.77
N GLY A 213 -1.35 -3.14 -10.68
CA GLY A 213 -1.04 -4.55 -10.92
C GLY A 213 -0.47 -5.25 -9.69
N LEU A 214 0.47 -4.61 -8.99
CA LEU A 214 1.02 -5.11 -7.72
C LEU A 214 -0.09 -5.27 -6.67
N HIS A 215 -0.96 -4.26 -6.51
CA HIS A 215 -2.08 -4.33 -5.55
C HIS A 215 -3.05 -5.47 -5.90
N LEU A 216 -3.42 -5.60 -7.17
CA LEU A 216 -4.31 -6.67 -7.62
C LEU A 216 -3.72 -8.05 -7.35
N GLY A 217 -2.42 -8.22 -7.60
CA GLY A 217 -1.71 -9.46 -7.29
C GLY A 217 -1.68 -9.79 -5.81
N LEU A 218 -1.42 -8.78 -4.97
CA LEU A 218 -1.44 -8.91 -3.52
C LEU A 218 -2.84 -9.27 -3.01
N LEU A 219 -3.88 -8.57 -3.48
CA LEU A 219 -5.28 -8.89 -3.17
C LEU A 219 -5.62 -10.34 -3.54
N GLN A 220 -5.29 -10.75 -4.77
CA GLN A 220 -5.52 -12.10 -5.26
C GLN A 220 -4.81 -13.15 -4.39
N GLY A 221 -3.53 -12.94 -4.08
CA GLY A 221 -2.78 -13.88 -3.25
C GLY A 221 -3.31 -14.00 -1.81
N LEU A 222 -3.82 -12.91 -1.23
CA LEU A 222 -4.45 -12.93 0.10
C LEU A 222 -5.78 -13.70 0.10
N VAL A 223 -6.62 -13.50 -0.92
CA VAL A 223 -7.90 -14.23 -1.00
C VAL A 223 -7.69 -15.71 -1.33
N ASP A 224 -6.74 -16.05 -2.20
CA ASP A 224 -6.39 -17.45 -2.50
C ASP A 224 -5.90 -18.16 -1.25
N ARG A 225 -5.10 -17.47 -0.41
CA ARG A 225 -4.61 -18.01 0.86
C ARG A 225 -5.72 -18.25 1.87
N ALA A 226 -6.69 -17.33 1.97
CA ALA A 226 -7.84 -17.45 2.85
C ALA A 226 -8.79 -18.57 2.41
N ALA A 227 -8.90 -18.81 1.10
CA ALA A 227 -9.62 -19.95 0.52
C ALA A 227 -8.91 -21.28 0.84
N ALA A 228 -7.58 -21.34 0.66
CA ALA A 228 -6.78 -22.53 0.99
C ALA A 228 -6.76 -22.89 2.49
N ALA A 229 -6.89 -21.89 3.37
CA ALA A 229 -6.97 -22.10 4.82
C ALA A 229 -8.29 -22.77 5.28
N GLY A 230 -9.32 -22.81 4.42
CA GLY A 230 -10.65 -23.33 4.75
C GLY A 230 -10.81 -24.85 4.75
N GLY A 231 -9.82 -25.60 4.26
CA GLY A 231 -9.72 -27.06 4.40
C GLY A 231 -10.64 -27.91 3.50
N SER A 232 -10.10 -28.41 2.38
CA SER A 232 -10.02 -29.87 2.11
C SER A 232 -9.01 -30.08 0.98
N ALA A 233 -8.11 -31.05 1.14
CA ALA A 233 -7.02 -31.31 0.20
C ALA A 233 -7.46 -31.98 -1.13
N ASP A 234 -8.78 -32.20 -1.32
CA ASP A 234 -9.36 -32.99 -2.43
C ASP A 234 -10.49 -32.28 -3.19
N ARG A 235 -10.75 -30.98 -2.96
CA ARG A 235 -11.83 -30.25 -3.64
C ARG A 235 -11.31 -29.09 -4.46
N GLU A 236 -11.87 -28.90 -5.66
CA GLU A 236 -11.78 -27.67 -6.44
C GLU A 236 -12.20 -26.50 -5.54
N VAL A 237 -11.22 -25.86 -4.91
CA VAL A 237 -11.42 -24.71 -4.04
C VAL A 237 -12.16 -23.66 -4.87
N ALA A 238 -13.37 -23.30 -4.47
CA ALA A 238 -14.15 -22.24 -5.10
C ALA A 238 -13.26 -20.98 -5.16
N ALA A 239 -12.71 -20.73 -6.35
CA ALA A 239 -11.64 -19.78 -6.50
C ALA A 239 -12.21 -18.38 -6.30
N VAL A 240 -11.74 -17.63 -5.30
CA VAL A 240 -12.16 -16.22 -5.14
C VAL A 240 -11.39 -15.38 -6.15
N SER A 241 -12.09 -14.55 -6.92
CA SER A 241 -11.45 -13.58 -7.82
C SER A 241 -11.42 -12.20 -7.17
N ALA A 242 -10.30 -11.50 -7.34
CA ALA A 242 -10.17 -10.08 -7.04
C ALA A 242 -10.16 -9.26 -8.34
N ARG A 243 -10.78 -8.08 -8.28
CA ARG A 243 -10.69 -7.02 -9.30
C ARG A 243 -10.41 -5.70 -8.60
N LEU A 244 -9.71 -4.80 -9.27
CA LEU A 244 -9.38 -3.48 -8.77
C LEU A 244 -9.80 -2.43 -9.79
N GLU A 245 -10.63 -1.49 -9.36
CA GLU A 245 -11.01 -0.28 -10.09
C GLU A 245 -10.22 0.90 -9.51
N PRO A 246 -9.10 1.29 -10.16
CA PRO A 246 -8.24 2.33 -9.62
C PRO A 246 -8.80 3.73 -9.89
N PHE A 247 -8.62 4.64 -8.93
CA PHE A 247 -8.91 6.06 -9.08
C PHE A 247 -10.35 6.39 -9.51
N VAL A 248 -11.35 5.67 -8.96
CA VAL A 248 -12.76 6.02 -9.18
C VAL A 248 -13.09 7.43 -8.66
N GLU A 249 -12.32 7.88 -7.68
CA GLU A 249 -12.18 9.28 -7.27
C GLU A 249 -10.68 9.60 -7.05
N PRO A 250 -10.28 10.87 -6.83
CA PRO A 250 -8.85 11.24 -6.72
C PRO A 250 -8.05 10.43 -5.68
N GLU A 251 -8.70 10.02 -4.59
CA GLU A 251 -8.11 9.26 -3.48
C GLU A 251 -8.77 7.90 -3.26
N LEU A 252 -9.71 7.49 -4.12
CA LEU A 252 -10.48 6.27 -3.91
C LEU A 252 -10.19 5.23 -4.99
N CYS A 253 -9.83 4.03 -4.56
CA CYS A 253 -9.86 2.83 -5.38
C CYS A 253 -10.90 1.85 -4.80
N ILE A 254 -11.54 1.07 -5.66
CA ILE A 254 -12.51 0.05 -5.26
C ILE A 254 -11.94 -1.32 -5.62
N ALA A 255 -11.74 -2.17 -4.61
CA ALA A 255 -11.41 -3.59 -4.79
C ALA A 255 -12.67 -4.43 -4.63
N ARG A 256 -12.94 -5.30 -5.61
CA ARG A 256 -14.10 -6.19 -5.65
C ARG A 256 -13.64 -7.62 -5.56
N LEU A 257 -14.21 -8.36 -4.62
CA LEU A 257 -13.94 -9.77 -4.39
C LEU A 257 -15.22 -10.55 -4.66
N ALA A 258 -15.16 -11.56 -5.51
CA ALA A 258 -16.30 -12.40 -5.82
C ALA A 258 -15.86 -13.87 -5.87
N ALA A 259 -16.68 -14.77 -5.33
CA ALA A 259 -16.51 -16.19 -5.61
C ALA A 259 -16.60 -16.41 -7.12
N ARG A 260 -15.63 -17.09 -7.73
CA ARG A 260 -15.75 -17.51 -9.13
C ARG A 260 -16.80 -18.61 -9.16
N GLU A 261 -17.95 -18.29 -9.72
CA GLU A 261 -18.84 -19.32 -10.22
C GLU A 261 -18.16 -19.98 -11.41
N ASP A 262 -18.09 -21.31 -11.37
CA ASP A 262 -17.57 -22.08 -12.50
C ASP A 262 -18.43 -21.73 -13.73
N PRO A 263 -17.84 -21.38 -14.90
CA PRO A 263 -18.64 -21.16 -16.09
C PRO A 263 -19.44 -22.44 -16.37
N PRO A 264 -20.73 -22.37 -16.72
CA PRO A 264 -21.50 -23.56 -17.01
C PRO A 264 -20.76 -24.35 -18.09
N VAL A 265 -20.42 -25.61 -17.79
CA VAL A 265 -19.81 -26.52 -18.76
C VAL A 265 -20.80 -26.65 -19.92
N ILE A 266 -20.56 -25.91 -21.00
CA ILE A 266 -21.28 -26.10 -22.25
C ILE A 266 -20.77 -27.43 -22.81
N GLU A 267 -21.44 -28.53 -22.47
CA GLU A 267 -21.21 -29.82 -23.10
C GLU A 267 -21.53 -29.70 -24.60
N VAL A 268 -20.49 -29.45 -25.42
CA VAL A 268 -20.59 -29.53 -26.86
C VAL A 268 -20.74 -31.01 -27.23
N ARG A 269 -21.99 -31.49 -27.27
CA ARG A 269 -22.30 -32.83 -27.79
C ARG A 269 -21.70 -32.97 -29.19
N PRO A 270 -20.82 -33.95 -29.45
CA PRO A 270 -20.23 -34.11 -30.77
C PRO A 270 -21.33 -34.43 -31.79
N ARG A 271 -21.39 -33.64 -32.87
CA ARG A 271 -22.28 -33.87 -34.01
C ARG A 271 -22.01 -35.26 -34.56
N ARG A 272 -22.97 -36.18 -34.39
CA ARG A 272 -22.94 -37.51 -35.01
C ARG A 272 -22.79 -37.34 -36.53
N LYS A 273 -21.66 -37.80 -37.08
CA LYS A 273 -21.42 -37.87 -38.52
C LYS A 273 -22.50 -38.76 -39.14
N ARG A 274 -23.40 -38.18 -39.94
CA ARG A 274 -24.28 -38.95 -40.83
C ARG A 274 -23.40 -39.64 -41.87
N ARG A 275 -23.26 -40.96 -41.76
CA ARG A 275 -22.72 -41.79 -42.84
C ARG A 275 -23.67 -41.67 -44.03
N LYS A 276 -23.15 -41.29 -45.19
CA LYS A 276 -23.74 -41.52 -46.50
C LYS A 276 -23.01 -42.68 -47.13
#